data_AF-A0A2D0JRG8-F1
#
_entry.id   AF-A0A2D0JRG8-F1
#
_cell.length_a   1.000
_cell.length_b   1.000
_cell.length_c   1.000
_cell.angle_alpha   90.00
_cell.angle_beta   90.00
_cell.angle_gamma   90.00
#
_symmetry.space_group_name_H-M   'P 1'
#
loop_
_entity.id
_entity.type
_entity.pdbx_description
1 polymer ?
#
loop_
_entity_poly.entity_id
_entity_poly.type
_entity_poly.pdbx_seq_one_letter_code
_entity_poly.pdbx_strand_id
1 'polypeptide(L)'
;MLIVKKIKFSVLATLFTLLLSSPTFAKDGVLINLPDKKFAVISVGDLESASIGSYSIAVFQDKELTEFTTGAVFSRNGSIFEDDGKPRTTFADIDGDGSKELIISKLTAGSGNYLEVDALKITDKDVKLLTRINTNSTNNIIRLLRNHCKKEQCLKQKQ
;
A
#
# COMPACT_ATOMS: atom_id res chain seq x y z
N MET A 1 -54.85 -25.17 -3.76
CA MET A 1 -53.53 -25.78 -4.05
C MET A 1 -52.66 -24.97 -5.06
N LEU A 2 -53.04 -23.75 -5.48
CA LEU A 2 -52.20 -22.92 -6.36
C LEU A 2 -51.26 -21.96 -5.60
N ILE A 3 -51.68 -21.47 -4.43
CA ILE A 3 -50.95 -20.45 -3.65
C ILE A 3 -49.64 -20.99 -3.06
N VAL A 4 -49.65 -22.22 -2.53
CA VAL A 4 -48.46 -22.90 -1.97
C VAL A 4 -47.38 -23.14 -3.04
N LYS A 5 -47.78 -23.37 -4.30
CA LYS A 5 -46.86 -23.63 -5.41
C LYS A 5 -46.10 -22.36 -5.83
N LYS A 6 -46.75 -21.19 -5.77
CA LYS A 6 -46.13 -19.88 -6.03
C LYS A 6 -45.11 -19.48 -4.95
N ILE A 7 -45.40 -19.77 -3.69
CA ILE A 7 -44.47 -19.50 -2.56
C ILE A 7 -43.20 -20.35 -2.70
N LYS A 8 -43.32 -21.63 -3.05
CA LYS A 8 -42.16 -22.51 -3.28
C LYS A 8 -41.28 -22.03 -4.45
N PHE A 9 -41.89 -21.51 -5.51
CA PHE A 9 -41.14 -20.99 -6.66
C PHE A 9 -40.41 -19.69 -6.33
N SER A 10 -41.02 -18.80 -5.55
CA SER A 10 -40.39 -17.55 -5.08
C SER A 10 -39.19 -17.82 -4.18
N VAL A 11 -39.30 -18.76 -3.25
CA VAL A 11 -38.21 -19.13 -2.33
C VAL A 11 -37.02 -19.73 -3.10
N LEU A 12 -37.30 -20.57 -4.11
CA LEU A 12 -36.26 -21.19 -4.93
C LEU A 12 -35.51 -20.15 -5.79
N ALA A 13 -36.24 -19.16 -6.33
CA ALA A 13 -35.64 -18.06 -7.09
C ALA A 13 -34.71 -17.18 -6.22
N THR A 14 -35.12 -16.85 -4.99
CA THR A 14 -34.26 -16.10 -4.04
C THR A 14 -33.01 -16.87 -3.62
N LEU A 15 -33.13 -18.18 -3.42
CA LEU A 15 -31.99 -19.03 -3.07
C LEU A 15 -30.99 -19.13 -4.23
N PHE A 16 -31.49 -19.18 -5.47
CA PHE A 16 -30.64 -19.20 -6.67
C PHE A 16 -29.91 -17.86 -6.89
N THR A 17 -30.53 -16.72 -6.58
CA THR A 17 -29.87 -15.41 -6.65
C THR A 17 -28.78 -15.23 -5.59
N LEU A 18 -28.91 -15.82 -4.40
CA LEU A 18 -27.83 -15.81 -3.39
C LEU A 18 -26.59 -16.59 -3.85
N LEU A 19 -26.76 -17.63 -4.66
CA LEU A 19 -25.64 -18.43 -5.18
C LEU A 19 -24.85 -17.72 -6.28
N LEU A 20 -25.38 -16.62 -6.83
CA LEU A 20 -24.72 -15.79 -7.83
C LEU A 20 -23.97 -14.59 -7.24
N SER A 21 -23.99 -14.39 -5.92
CA SER A 21 -23.12 -13.39 -5.30
C SER A 21 -21.68 -13.90 -5.30
N SER A 22 -20.87 -13.42 -6.23
CA SER A 22 -19.41 -13.60 -6.16
C SER A 22 -18.88 -12.84 -4.94
N PRO A 23 -18.06 -13.45 -4.07
CA PRO A 23 -17.32 -12.69 -3.07
C PRO A 23 -16.44 -11.69 -3.82
N THR A 24 -16.67 -10.40 -3.59
CA THR A 24 -15.69 -9.38 -3.96
C THR A 24 -14.56 -9.50 -2.96
N PHE A 25 -13.42 -10.07 -3.36
CA PHE A 25 -12.21 -9.97 -2.58
C PHE A 25 -11.69 -8.54 -2.75
N ALA A 26 -11.95 -7.68 -1.77
CA ALA A 26 -11.10 -6.51 -1.60
C ALA A 26 -9.67 -7.05 -1.48
N LYS A 27 -8.71 -6.44 -2.17
CA LYS A 27 -7.31 -6.82 -2.02
C LYS A 27 -6.89 -6.36 -0.62
N ASP A 28 -7.03 -7.24 0.35
CA ASP A 28 -6.80 -6.95 1.76
C ASP A 28 -5.45 -6.27 1.93
N GLY A 29 -5.45 -5.14 2.65
CA GLY A 29 -4.22 -4.44 2.99
C GLY A 29 -3.28 -5.37 3.75
N VAL A 30 -1.98 -5.24 3.49
CA VAL A 30 -0.97 -6.07 4.14
C VAL A 30 -0.43 -5.36 5.36
N LEU A 31 -0.52 -6.04 6.50
CA LEU A 31 0.07 -5.59 7.76
C LEU A 31 1.60 -5.76 7.73
N ILE A 32 2.33 -4.70 8.09
CA ILE A 32 3.77 -4.71 8.33
C ILE A 32 4.09 -4.13 9.72
N ASN A 33 5.20 -4.58 10.30
CA ASN A 33 5.73 -4.03 11.54
C ASN A 33 6.64 -2.83 11.23
N LEU A 34 6.44 -1.72 11.93
CA LEU A 34 7.31 -0.55 11.85
C LEU A 34 8.48 -0.66 12.85
N PRO A 35 9.62 0.00 12.59
CA PRO A 35 10.81 -0.04 13.46
C PRO A 35 10.56 0.48 14.88
N ASP A 36 9.55 1.34 15.08
CA ASP A 36 9.17 1.96 16.35
C ASP A 36 8.10 1.16 17.11
N LYS A 37 7.92 -0.13 16.78
CA LYS A 37 6.94 -1.06 17.37
C LYS A 37 5.48 -0.76 17.06
N LYS A 38 5.20 0.19 16.16
CA LYS A 38 3.87 0.39 15.57
C LYS A 38 3.64 -0.57 14.41
N PHE A 39 2.44 -0.51 13.85
CA PHE A 39 2.01 -1.33 12.74
C PHE A 39 1.54 -0.45 11.59
N ALA A 40 1.75 -0.88 10.35
CA ALA A 40 1.19 -0.20 9.19
C ALA A 40 0.45 -1.20 8.30
N VAL A 41 -0.72 -0.79 7.81
CA VAL A 41 -1.44 -1.49 6.75
C VAL A 41 -1.14 -0.78 5.44
N ILE A 42 -0.63 -1.53 4.46
CA ILE A 42 -0.37 -1.06 3.11
C ILE A 42 -1.40 -1.67 2.16
N SER A 43 -2.15 -0.83 1.44
CA SER A 43 -3.17 -1.27 0.49
C SER A 43 -3.09 -0.50 -0.83
N VAL A 44 -3.71 -1.04 -1.87
CA VAL A 44 -3.98 -0.33 -3.14
C VAL A 44 -5.44 0.08 -3.20
N GLY A 45 -5.77 1.09 -4.00
CA GLY A 45 -7.15 1.53 -4.15
C GLY A 45 -8.04 0.44 -4.76
N ASP A 46 -9.28 0.36 -4.28
CA ASP A 46 -10.27 -0.56 -4.83
C ASP A 46 -10.60 -0.21 -6.28
N LEU A 47 -10.82 -1.24 -7.09
CA LEU A 47 -11.19 -1.12 -8.51
C LEU A 47 -10.17 -0.34 -9.37
N GLU A 48 -8.94 -0.18 -8.90
CA GLU A 48 -7.86 0.41 -9.69
C GLU A 48 -7.19 -0.61 -10.62
N SER A 49 -6.62 -0.12 -11.72
CA SER A 49 -5.81 -0.94 -12.62
C SER A 49 -4.62 -1.55 -11.88
N ALA A 50 -4.27 -2.80 -12.16
CA ALA A 50 -3.04 -3.40 -11.63
C ALA A 50 -1.78 -2.60 -12.02
N SER A 51 -1.80 -1.86 -13.13
CA SER A 51 -0.65 -1.11 -13.65
C SER A 51 -0.49 0.31 -13.11
N ILE A 52 -1.55 0.93 -12.58
CA ILE A 52 -1.52 2.35 -12.16
C ILE A 52 -2.66 2.65 -11.19
N GLY A 53 -2.47 3.60 -10.29
CA GLY A 53 -3.50 4.04 -9.37
C GLY A 53 -2.89 4.73 -8.17
N SER A 54 -3.27 4.28 -6.98
CA SER A 54 -2.79 4.75 -5.70
C SER A 54 -2.39 3.59 -4.79
N TYR A 55 -1.68 3.94 -3.72
CA TYR A 55 -1.52 3.08 -2.56
C TYR A 55 -1.70 3.93 -1.30
N SER A 56 -2.16 3.30 -0.23
CA SER A 56 -2.35 3.92 1.06
C SER A 56 -1.50 3.26 2.14
N ILE A 57 -1.22 4.03 3.17
CA ILE A 57 -0.57 3.60 4.40
C ILE A 57 -1.44 4.08 5.54
N ALA A 58 -1.89 3.16 6.39
CA ALA A 58 -2.56 3.47 7.65
C ALA A 58 -1.71 2.92 8.80
N VAL A 59 -1.35 3.76 9.76
CA VAL A 59 -0.47 3.46 10.89
C VAL A 59 -1.30 3.29 12.15
N PHE A 60 -0.99 2.26 12.93
CA PHE A 60 -1.69 1.89 14.15
C PHE A 60 -0.71 1.65 15.30
N GLN A 61 -1.16 1.93 16.52
CA GLN A 61 -0.37 1.74 17.74
C GLN A 61 -0.36 0.27 18.18
N ASP A 62 -1.42 -0.47 17.85
CA ASP A 62 -1.67 -1.87 18.20
C ASP A 62 -1.76 -2.77 16.94
N LYS A 63 -1.60 -4.08 17.14
CA LYS A 63 -1.58 -5.05 16.04
C LYS A 63 -3.00 -5.39 15.55
N GLU A 64 -3.97 -5.17 16.42
CA GLU A 64 -5.40 -5.42 16.25
C GLU A 64 -6.08 -4.32 15.42
N LEU A 65 -5.32 -3.28 15.05
CA LEU A 65 -5.73 -2.19 14.17
C LEU A 65 -6.86 -1.34 14.76
N THR A 66 -6.91 -1.24 16.07
CA THR A 66 -7.96 -0.50 16.79
C THR A 66 -7.57 0.94 17.12
N GLU A 67 -6.27 1.22 17.24
CA GLU A 67 -5.70 2.52 17.61
C GLU A 67 -5.00 3.18 16.42
N PHE A 68 -5.80 3.76 15.51
CA PHE A 68 -5.28 4.52 14.37
C PHE A 68 -4.46 5.75 14.83
N THR A 69 -3.27 5.92 14.26
CA THR A 69 -2.35 7.02 14.54
C THR A 69 -2.33 8.05 13.41
N THR A 70 -1.95 7.62 12.20
CA THR A 70 -1.82 8.50 11.03
C THR A 70 -1.92 7.71 9.72
N GLY A 71 -1.97 8.39 8.59
CA GLY A 71 -1.93 7.75 7.29
C GLY A 71 -1.77 8.73 6.13
N ALA A 72 -1.53 8.18 4.94
CA ALA A 72 -1.49 8.94 3.70
C ALA A 72 -1.82 8.06 2.49
N VAL A 73 -2.13 8.72 1.37
CA VAL A 73 -2.37 8.10 0.06
C VAL A 73 -1.42 8.72 -0.94
N PHE A 74 -0.77 7.88 -1.76
CA PHE A 74 0.20 8.30 -2.77
C PHE A 74 -0.14 7.70 -4.12
N SER A 75 0.27 8.39 -5.19
CA SER A 75 0.18 7.85 -6.54
C SER A 75 1.13 6.67 -6.75
N ARG A 76 0.68 5.73 -7.58
CA ARG A 76 1.34 4.47 -7.92
C ARG A 76 1.44 4.31 -9.43
N ASN A 77 2.66 4.16 -9.94
CA ASN A 77 2.91 3.65 -11.29
C ASN A 77 3.55 2.25 -11.20
N GLY A 78 2.77 1.20 -11.42
CA GLY A 78 3.20 -0.19 -11.27
C GLY A 78 2.76 -0.86 -9.96
N SER A 79 3.11 -2.13 -9.73
CA SER A 79 2.72 -2.87 -8.53
C SER A 79 3.62 -2.56 -7.34
N ILE A 80 3.04 -2.31 -6.17
CA ILE A 80 3.77 -2.25 -4.89
C ILE A 80 3.89 -3.60 -4.19
N PHE A 81 3.28 -4.65 -4.73
CA PHE A 81 3.30 -6.00 -4.18
C PHE A 81 4.15 -6.93 -5.04
N GLU A 82 4.82 -7.86 -4.37
CA GLU A 82 5.42 -9.07 -4.96
C GLU A 82 4.32 -10.06 -5.38
N ASP A 83 4.71 -11.09 -6.14
CA ASP A 83 3.79 -12.14 -6.60
C ASP A 83 3.22 -12.97 -5.43
N ASP A 84 3.93 -13.02 -4.31
CA ASP A 84 3.47 -13.66 -3.06
C ASP A 84 2.55 -12.76 -2.21
N GLY A 85 2.20 -11.58 -2.73
CA GLY A 85 1.34 -10.61 -2.06
C GLY A 85 2.04 -9.74 -1.02
N LYS A 86 3.33 -9.94 -0.72
CA LYS A 86 4.04 -9.07 0.23
C LYS A 86 4.34 -7.71 -0.39
N PRO A 87 4.30 -6.61 0.38
CA PRO A 87 4.66 -5.30 -0.14
C PRO A 87 6.17 -5.23 -0.38
N ARG A 88 6.59 -4.54 -1.46
CA ARG A 88 7.98 -4.34 -1.88
C ARG A 88 8.64 -3.27 -1.01
N THR A 89 8.84 -3.58 0.26
CA THR A 89 9.24 -2.61 1.28
C THR A 89 10.54 -2.93 1.97
N THR A 90 11.27 -1.88 2.35
CA THR A 90 12.43 -1.98 3.25
C THR A 90 12.53 -0.74 4.13
N PHE A 91 13.37 -0.78 5.16
CA PHE A 91 13.58 0.32 6.10
C PHE A 91 15.04 0.76 6.10
N ALA A 92 15.29 2.04 5.87
CA ALA A 92 16.63 2.62 5.99
C ALA A 92 16.55 4.10 6.35
N ASP A 93 17.58 4.56 7.05
CA ASP A 93 17.81 5.99 7.28
C ASP A 93 18.28 6.65 5.97
N ILE A 94 17.42 7.50 5.39
CA ILE A 94 17.59 8.19 4.12
C ILE A 94 18.01 9.65 4.33
N ASP A 95 17.44 10.33 5.33
CA ASP A 95 17.73 11.75 5.58
C ASP A 95 18.91 11.97 6.56
N GLY A 96 19.35 10.93 7.27
CA GLY A 96 20.48 10.96 8.19
C GLY A 96 20.13 11.36 9.63
N ASP A 97 18.85 11.33 10.01
CA ASP A 97 18.41 11.69 11.36
C ASP A 97 18.48 10.53 12.38
N GLY A 98 18.86 9.32 11.93
CA GLY A 98 18.96 8.12 12.74
C GLY A 98 17.67 7.30 12.85
N SER A 99 16.53 7.85 12.43
CA SER A 99 15.28 7.11 12.24
C SER A 99 15.29 6.43 10.88
N LYS A 100 14.56 5.32 10.73
CA LYS A 100 14.45 4.63 9.43
C LYS A 100 13.17 5.03 8.73
N GLU A 101 13.28 5.52 7.52
CA GLU A 101 12.15 5.73 6.61
C GLU A 101 11.64 4.40 6.05
N LEU A 102 10.34 4.38 5.73
CA LEU A 102 9.74 3.31 4.95
C LEU A 102 10.02 3.54 3.46
N ILE A 103 10.60 2.55 2.81
CA ILE A 103 10.93 2.60 1.39
C ILE A 103 9.99 1.68 0.64
N ILE A 104 9.27 2.20 -0.35
CA ILE A 104 8.29 1.44 -1.14
C ILE A 104 8.71 1.45 -2.61
N SER A 105 8.92 0.26 -3.18
CA SER A 105 9.23 0.11 -4.60
C SER A 105 7.99 -0.25 -5.41
N LYS A 106 7.78 0.45 -6.52
CA LYS A 106 6.68 0.23 -7.47
C LYS A 106 7.26 -0.33 -8.76
N LEU A 107 6.97 -1.59 -9.05
CA LEU A 107 7.40 -2.26 -10.27
C LEU A 107 6.44 -1.93 -11.42
N THR A 108 6.91 -1.17 -12.39
CA THR A 108 6.14 -0.81 -13.58
C THR A 108 5.64 -2.06 -14.33
N ALA A 109 4.42 -2.01 -14.88
CA ALA A 109 3.82 -3.14 -15.60
C ALA A 109 4.43 -3.37 -17.01
N GLY A 110 5.33 -2.50 -17.47
CA GLY A 110 6.01 -2.64 -18.76
C GLY A 110 7.15 -3.67 -18.70
N SER A 111 7.59 -4.13 -19.87
CA SER A 111 8.68 -5.11 -20.00
C SER A 111 10.06 -4.61 -19.55
N GLY A 112 10.20 -3.30 -19.30
CA GLY A 112 11.46 -2.67 -18.91
C GLY A 112 11.87 -2.89 -17.45
N ASN A 113 10.99 -3.46 -16.61
CA ASN A 113 11.26 -3.72 -15.18
C ASN A 113 11.76 -2.48 -14.42
N TYR A 114 11.21 -1.31 -14.73
CA TYR A 114 11.55 -0.07 -14.03
C TYR A 114 10.89 -0.03 -12.65
N LEU A 115 11.59 0.59 -11.71
CA LEU A 115 11.13 0.85 -10.35
C LEU A 115 10.94 2.34 -10.15
N GLU A 116 9.74 2.75 -9.73
CA GLU A 116 9.55 4.04 -9.05
C GLU A 116 9.64 3.77 -7.54
N VAL A 117 10.49 4.49 -6.81
CA VAL A 117 10.74 4.22 -5.39
C VAL A 117 10.48 5.45 -4.55
N ASP A 118 9.67 5.29 -3.51
CA ASP A 118 9.37 6.33 -2.52
C ASP A 118 10.16 6.08 -1.24
N ALA A 119 10.71 7.15 -0.65
CA ALA A 119 11.14 7.16 0.75
C ALA A 119 10.16 8.01 1.56
N LEU A 120 9.55 7.38 2.55
CA LEU A 120 8.47 7.94 3.35
C LEU A 120 8.89 8.06 4.82
N LYS A 121 8.72 9.25 5.37
CA LYS A 121 8.87 9.51 6.80
C LYS A 121 7.54 9.32 7.49
N ILE A 122 7.50 8.46 8.51
CA ILE A 122 6.30 8.20 9.29
C ILE A 122 6.50 8.87 10.66
N THR A 123 5.57 9.75 11.02
CA THR A 123 5.50 10.38 12.35
C THR A 123 4.14 10.11 12.98
N ASP A 124 3.94 10.50 14.24
CA ASP A 124 2.61 10.40 14.87
C ASP A 124 1.57 11.34 14.22
N LYS A 125 2.03 12.32 13.43
CA LYS A 125 1.16 13.33 12.81
C LYS A 125 0.84 12.99 11.36
N ASP A 126 1.83 12.54 10.60
CA ASP A 126 1.72 12.36 9.16
C ASP A 126 2.61 11.23 8.62
N VAL A 127 2.25 10.78 7.40
CA VAL A 127 3.14 10.00 6.55
C VAL A 127 3.54 10.88 5.37
N LYS A 128 4.82 11.22 5.29
CA LYS A 128 5.34 12.24 4.37
C LYS A 128 6.28 11.64 3.34
N LEU A 129 6.07 11.98 2.06
CA LEU A 129 7.03 11.69 1.00
C LEU A 129 8.25 12.60 1.15
N LEU A 130 9.40 12.03 1.53
CA LEU A 130 10.67 12.77 1.55
C LEU A 130 11.22 12.94 0.14
N THR A 131 11.22 11.85 -0.62
CA THR A 131 11.78 11.83 -1.96
C THR A 131 11.25 10.64 -2.77
N ARG A 132 11.22 10.82 -4.09
CA ARG A 132 10.87 9.79 -5.08
C ARG A 132 11.95 9.71 -6.15
N ILE A 133 12.33 8.50 -6.57
CA ILE A 133 13.27 8.26 -7.67
C ILE A 133 12.71 7.25 -8.67
N ASN A 134 13.20 7.31 -9.91
CA ASN A 134 13.01 6.27 -10.91
C ASN A 134 14.33 5.53 -11.14
N THR A 135 14.30 4.19 -11.14
CA THR A 135 15.47 3.33 -11.23
C THR A 135 15.11 1.93 -11.74
N ASN A 136 15.95 0.93 -11.48
CA ASN A 136 15.73 -0.49 -11.77
C ASN A 136 16.24 -1.35 -10.61
N SER A 137 15.95 -2.66 -10.65
CA SER A 137 16.31 -3.61 -9.59
C SER A 137 17.81 -3.87 -9.44
N THR A 138 18.64 -3.53 -10.43
CA THR A 138 20.10 -3.74 -10.37
C THR A 138 20.85 -2.66 -9.58
N ASN A 139 20.22 -1.50 -9.36
CA ASN A 139 20.85 -0.38 -8.69
C ASN A 139 20.74 -0.49 -7.16
N ASN A 140 21.71 0.11 -6.45
CA ASN A 140 21.60 0.28 -5.00
C ASN A 140 20.61 1.40 -4.67
N ILE A 141 19.35 1.01 -4.44
CA ILE A 141 18.22 1.91 -4.18
C ILE A 141 18.49 2.85 -3.01
N ILE A 142 19.00 2.34 -1.88
CA ILE A 142 19.26 3.14 -0.67
C ILE A 142 20.27 4.25 -0.95
N ARG A 143 21.35 3.94 -1.67
CA ARG A 143 22.35 4.93 -2.06
C ARG A 143 21.76 6.00 -2.97
N LEU A 144 20.91 5.62 -3.92
CA LEU A 144 20.25 6.57 -4.83
C LEU A 144 19.29 7.49 -4.08
N LEU A 145 18.47 6.95 -3.17
CA LEU A 145 17.56 7.73 -2.33
C LEU A 145 18.32 8.73 -1.47
N ARG A 146 19.38 8.31 -0.77
CA ARG A 146 20.24 9.22 0.03
C ARG A 146 20.84 10.34 -0.80
N ASN A 147 21.34 10.02 -1.99
CA ASN A 147 21.93 11.01 -2.89
C ASN A 147 20.88 12.00 -3.41
N HIS A 148 19.69 11.52 -3.77
CA HIS A 148 18.60 12.36 -4.23
C HIS A 148 18.11 13.27 -3.09
N CYS A 149 17.93 12.71 -1.90
CA CYS A 149 17.45 13.43 -0.73
C CYS A 149 18.40 14.56 -0.28
N LYS A 150 19.73 14.35 -0.39
CA LYS A 150 20.72 15.41 -0.17
C LYS A 150 20.62 16.55 -1.19
N LYS A 151 20.35 16.23 -2.46
CA LYS A 151 20.19 17.24 -3.53
C LYS A 151 18.90 18.05 -3.35
N GLU A 152 17.80 17.37 -3.08
CA GLU A 152 16.48 17.97 -2.89
C GLU A 152 16.26 18.57 -1.48
N GLN A 153 17.27 18.51 -0.62
CA GLN A 153 17.25 19.12 0.71
C GLN A 153 16.09 18.63 1.58
N CYS A 154 15.82 17.31 1.66
CA CYS A 154 14.80 16.75 2.56
C CYS A 154 14.93 17.29 4.00
N LEU A 155 16.17 17.55 4.42
CA LEU A 155 16.56 18.12 5.71
C LEU A 155 15.96 19.50 6.04
N LYS A 156 15.48 20.25 5.03
CA LYS A 156 14.92 21.60 5.23
C LYS A 156 13.44 21.62 5.57
N GLN A 157 12.76 20.48 5.56
CA GLN A 157 11.34 20.42 5.89
C GLN A 157 11.07 20.40 7.42
N LYS A 158 11.84 21.16 8.20
CA LYS A 158 11.50 21.56 9.56
C LYS A 158 10.75 22.89 9.50
N GLN A 159 9.42 22.83 9.56
CA GLN A 159 8.58 23.94 10.01
C GLN A 159 7.63 23.39 11.06
#